data_AF-A0AAD6AIP6-F1
#
_entry.id   AF-A0AAD6AIP6-F1
#
_cell.length_a   1.000
_cell.length_b   1.000
_cell.length_c   1.000
_cell.angle_alpha   90.00
_cell.angle_beta   90.00
_cell.angle_gamma   90.00
#
_symmetry.space_group_name_H-M   'P 1'
#
loop_
_entity.id
_entity.type
_entity.pdbx_description
1 polymer ?
#
loop_
_entity_poly.entity_id
_entity_poly.type
_entity_poly.pdbx_seq_one_letter_code
_entity_poly.pdbx_strand_id
1 'polypeptide(L)'
;MEAASAFYEELVLKVGEIQDLLVQFDKANEDKPTFTFWRQYMDLVSILLAFTRALRCGDWNLYMSAFKSMMPWFAAYDHTHYTRWGAVFIADMEQLAQTAPEVYQGFLDGDFVAKETKHSFNEVPFDLRLEHINKTGKVAGGLIGITRNDPARNRWSITYNERASLAEDTRSLFGLTHDDDDDEEMHKDCLQSRIKRNNHDVIQLVDQFQRYNVFQQEHMYDLVSLTTGDVASEEILNDLTHAAESGKKTITELVKKRLGTTNTDFHASLTKRKPKTFSSLYSTDTKLEQLRSKCVKPDRDIFCRIIVSMESGREVNMDELLQKELCAVPLSLATTDSVLRPTNKADLATILQAGAKETELSPSVMRTCTIIDGMALSTSNSIQEVCCALFRKLKANVDTLPPTEDALSMHLKRAHYQTKVWKQSLVTHPQLPSPINCGWQMMN
;
A
#
# COMPACT_ATOMS: atom_id res chain seq x y z
N MET A 1 -36.82 -28.98 12.51
CA MET A 1 -36.88 -27.52 12.76
C MET A 1 -36.81 -27.23 14.26
N GLU A 2 -37.65 -27.83 15.11
CA GLU A 2 -37.59 -27.65 16.58
C GLU A 2 -36.26 -28.06 17.22
N ALA A 3 -35.64 -29.18 16.80
CA ALA A 3 -34.34 -29.62 17.34
C ALA A 3 -33.18 -28.64 17.02
N ALA A 4 -33.25 -27.95 15.87
CA ALA A 4 -32.27 -26.93 15.50
C ALA A 4 -32.49 -25.63 16.29
N SER A 5 -33.75 -25.31 16.62
CA SER A 5 -34.10 -24.19 17.48
C SER A 5 -33.61 -24.40 18.92
N ALA A 6 -33.85 -25.59 19.49
CA ALA A 6 -33.39 -25.92 20.84
C ALA A 6 -31.86 -25.90 20.97
N PHE A 7 -31.15 -26.42 19.96
CA PHE A 7 -29.68 -26.34 19.91
C PHE A 7 -29.18 -24.89 19.81
N TYR A 8 -29.86 -24.04 19.02
CA TYR A 8 -29.51 -22.63 18.89
C TYR A 8 -29.75 -21.86 20.20
N GLU A 9 -30.88 -22.11 20.88
CA GLU A 9 -31.17 -21.52 22.19
C GLU A 9 -30.13 -21.91 23.25
N GLU A 10 -29.74 -23.19 23.30
CA GLU A 10 -28.69 -23.67 24.19
C GLU A 10 -27.33 -23.01 23.89
N LEU A 11 -27.01 -22.86 22.60
CA LEU A 11 -25.77 -22.20 22.17
C LEU A 11 -25.76 -20.72 22.57
N VAL A 12 -26.88 -20.01 22.39
CA VAL A 12 -27.00 -18.59 22.78
C VAL A 12 -26.80 -18.42 24.28
N LEU A 13 -27.39 -19.30 25.11
CA LEU A 13 -27.19 -19.28 26.55
C LEU A 13 -25.72 -19.50 26.93
N LYS A 14 -25.08 -20.52 26.36
CA LYS A 14 -23.65 -20.82 26.60
C LYS A 14 -22.74 -19.68 26.17
N VAL A 15 -23.02 -19.04 25.03
CA VAL A 15 -22.26 -17.87 24.58
C VAL A 15 -22.45 -16.69 25.55
N GLY A 16 -23.66 -16.49 26.05
CA GLY A 16 -23.94 -15.49 27.10
C GLY A 16 -23.12 -15.74 28.37
N GLU A 17 -23.10 -16.97 28.88
CA GLU A 17 -22.31 -17.35 30.05
C GLU A 17 -20.80 -17.13 29.84
N ILE A 18 -20.27 -17.49 28.66
CA ILE A 18 -18.87 -17.23 28.31
C ILE A 18 -18.59 -15.72 28.31
N GLN A 19 -19.52 -14.93 27.79
CA GLN A 19 -19.36 -13.48 27.72
C GLN A 19 -19.34 -12.85 29.12
N ASP A 20 -20.19 -13.31 30.03
CA ASP A 20 -20.18 -12.88 31.43
C ASP A 20 -18.86 -13.27 32.13
N LEU A 21 -18.35 -14.48 31.88
CA LEU A 21 -17.06 -14.92 32.40
C LEU A 21 -15.90 -14.06 31.87
N LEU A 22 -15.91 -13.71 30.57
CA LEU A 22 -14.91 -12.82 29.99
C LEU A 22 -14.97 -11.42 30.60
N VAL A 23 -16.16 -10.88 30.86
CA VAL A 23 -16.30 -9.57 31.54
C VAL A 23 -15.75 -9.62 32.96
N GLN A 24 -16.03 -10.70 33.71
CA GLN A 24 -15.48 -10.88 35.05
C GLN A 24 -13.96 -11.01 35.02
N PHE A 25 -13.42 -11.75 34.04
CA PHE A 25 -11.99 -11.92 33.84
C PHE A 25 -11.30 -10.61 33.46
N ASP A 26 -11.87 -9.84 32.54
CA ASP A 26 -11.37 -8.53 32.14
C ASP A 26 -11.28 -7.59 33.35
N LYS A 27 -12.35 -7.54 34.16
CA LYS A 27 -12.41 -6.71 35.38
C LYS A 27 -11.40 -7.15 36.45
N ALA A 28 -11.17 -8.44 36.60
CA ALA A 28 -10.21 -8.97 37.57
C ALA A 28 -8.74 -8.72 37.20
N ASN A 29 -8.47 -8.22 36.00
CA ASN A 29 -7.11 -7.96 35.51
C ASN A 29 -6.91 -6.54 34.96
N GLU A 30 -7.88 -5.64 35.13
CA GLU A 30 -7.85 -4.28 34.58
C GLU A 30 -6.71 -3.41 35.16
N ASP A 31 -6.25 -3.75 36.36
CA ASP A 31 -5.15 -3.11 37.07
C ASP A 31 -3.75 -3.54 36.56
N LYS A 32 -3.68 -4.60 35.76
CA LYS A 32 -2.43 -5.19 35.27
C LYS A 32 -2.06 -4.63 33.90
N PRO A 33 -0.99 -3.82 33.75
CA PRO A 33 -0.70 -3.15 32.49
C PRO A 33 -0.45 -4.08 31.30
N THR A 34 0.21 -5.21 31.52
CA THR A 34 0.41 -6.22 30.47
C THR A 34 -0.93 -6.77 29.98
N PHE A 35 -1.87 -7.05 30.89
CA PHE A 35 -3.22 -7.48 30.51
C PHE A 35 -3.91 -6.41 29.65
N THR A 36 -3.96 -5.18 30.16
CA THR A 36 -4.67 -4.07 29.53
C THR A 36 -4.15 -3.77 28.13
N PHE A 37 -2.83 -3.79 27.93
CA PHE A 37 -2.21 -3.61 26.61
C PHE A 37 -2.62 -4.71 25.62
N TRP A 38 -2.49 -5.98 26.00
CA TRP A 38 -2.82 -7.10 25.11
C TRP A 38 -4.33 -7.19 24.85
N ARG A 39 -5.16 -6.87 25.85
CA ARG A 39 -6.62 -6.84 25.69
C ARG A 39 -7.04 -5.78 24.68
N GLN A 40 -6.44 -4.59 24.73
CA GLN A 40 -6.64 -3.54 23.73
C GLN A 40 -6.21 -3.97 22.32
N TYR A 41 -5.09 -4.68 22.20
CA TYR A 41 -4.68 -5.25 20.91
C TYR A 41 -5.70 -6.27 20.39
N MET A 42 -6.24 -7.15 21.24
CA MET A 42 -7.30 -8.08 20.86
C MET A 42 -8.57 -7.36 20.40
N ASP A 43 -8.93 -6.26 21.06
CA ASP A 43 -10.08 -5.44 20.64
C ASP A 43 -9.84 -4.78 19.27
N LEU A 44 -8.63 -4.26 19.02
CA LEU A 44 -8.22 -3.76 17.70
C LEU A 44 -8.37 -4.82 16.61
N VAL A 45 -7.89 -6.04 16.86
CA VAL A 45 -8.02 -7.16 15.91
C VAL A 45 -9.49 -7.51 15.70
N SER A 46 -10.30 -7.51 16.75
CA SER A 46 -11.73 -7.81 16.67
C SER A 46 -12.48 -6.78 15.82
N ILE A 47 -12.16 -5.49 15.98
CA ILE A 47 -12.71 -4.40 15.16
C ILE A 47 -12.31 -4.58 13.69
N LEU A 48 -11.04 -4.91 13.41
CA LEU A 48 -10.57 -5.16 12.05
C LEU A 48 -11.27 -6.35 11.39
N LEU A 49 -11.47 -7.44 12.13
CA LEU A 49 -12.20 -8.62 11.65
C LEU A 49 -13.68 -8.30 11.41
N ALA A 50 -14.32 -7.53 12.29
CA ALA A 50 -15.70 -7.07 12.10
C ALA A 50 -15.84 -6.17 10.86
N PHE A 51 -14.92 -5.23 10.66
CA PHE A 51 -14.88 -4.38 9.48
C PHE A 51 -14.66 -5.17 8.19
N THR A 52 -13.75 -6.16 8.23
CA THR A 52 -13.49 -7.05 7.10
C THR A 52 -14.72 -7.88 6.77
N ARG A 53 -15.36 -8.49 7.79
CA ARG A 53 -16.60 -9.25 7.62
C ARG A 53 -17.69 -8.38 7.02
N ALA A 54 -17.86 -7.16 7.50
CA ALA A 54 -18.86 -6.24 7.00
C ALA A 54 -18.71 -6.00 5.49
N LEU A 55 -17.48 -5.80 5.02
CA LEU A 55 -17.18 -5.63 3.60
C LEU A 55 -17.39 -6.92 2.79
N ARG A 56 -16.99 -8.07 3.33
CA ARG A 56 -17.10 -9.36 2.63
C ARG A 56 -18.54 -9.88 2.51
N CYS A 57 -19.42 -9.40 3.38
CA CYS A 57 -20.84 -9.78 3.45
C CYS A 57 -21.80 -8.65 3.07
N GLY A 58 -21.31 -7.46 2.69
CA GLY A 58 -22.17 -6.34 2.32
C GLY A 58 -23.04 -5.86 3.48
N ASP A 59 -22.59 -6.01 4.73
CA ASP A 59 -23.34 -5.62 5.92
C ASP A 59 -23.03 -4.16 6.28
N TRP A 60 -23.90 -3.25 5.83
CA TRP A 60 -23.76 -1.82 6.05
C TRP A 60 -23.78 -1.41 7.53
N ASN A 61 -24.62 -2.05 8.34
CA ASN A 61 -24.76 -1.71 9.76
C ASN A 61 -23.51 -2.13 10.54
N LEU A 62 -22.99 -3.33 10.27
CA LEU A 62 -21.73 -3.79 10.84
C LEU A 62 -20.55 -2.94 10.34
N TYR A 63 -20.57 -2.52 9.08
CA TYR A 63 -19.55 -1.62 8.52
C TYR A 63 -19.50 -0.31 9.29
N MET A 64 -20.65 0.35 9.47
CA MET A 64 -20.74 1.61 10.22
C MET A 64 -20.35 1.44 11.68
N SER A 65 -20.78 0.37 12.34
CA SER A 65 -20.42 0.07 13.73
C SER A 65 -18.91 -0.15 13.90
N ALA A 66 -18.31 -0.95 13.02
CA ALA A 66 -16.87 -1.22 13.05
C ALA A 66 -16.06 0.03 12.72
N PHE A 67 -16.44 0.80 11.70
CA PHE A 67 -15.75 2.04 11.33
C PHE A 67 -15.78 3.08 12.46
N LYS A 68 -16.94 3.27 13.12
CA LYS A 68 -17.04 4.10 14.34
C LYS A 68 -16.11 3.62 15.44
N SER A 69 -15.97 2.30 15.61
CA SER A 69 -15.08 1.69 16.61
C SER A 69 -13.60 1.84 16.27
N MET A 70 -13.24 1.99 14.99
CA MET A 70 -11.87 2.31 14.54
C MET A 70 -11.48 3.76 14.82
N MET A 71 -12.43 4.69 14.86
CA MET A 71 -12.15 6.13 14.96
C MET A 71 -11.21 6.48 16.12
N PRO A 72 -11.44 6.05 17.38
CA PRO A 72 -10.55 6.35 18.49
C PRO A 72 -9.10 5.98 18.20
N TRP A 73 -8.88 4.85 17.53
CA TRP A 73 -7.54 4.36 17.21
C TRP A 73 -6.86 5.18 16.13
N PHE A 74 -7.60 5.66 15.12
CA PHE A 74 -7.07 6.62 14.15
C PHE A 74 -6.58 7.90 14.84
N ALA A 75 -7.35 8.41 15.80
CA ALA A 75 -6.98 9.59 16.56
C ALA A 75 -5.79 9.32 17.49
N ALA A 76 -5.79 8.18 18.18
CA ALA A 76 -4.73 7.79 19.13
C ALA A 76 -3.35 7.68 18.47
N TYR A 77 -3.30 7.18 17.23
CA TYR A 77 -2.06 6.94 16.48
C TYR A 77 -1.80 7.98 15.38
N ASP A 78 -2.30 9.20 15.53
CA ASP A 78 -2.01 10.36 14.65
C ASP A 78 -2.37 10.17 13.16
N HIS A 79 -3.36 9.31 12.86
CA HIS A 79 -3.99 9.23 11.55
C HIS A 79 -4.96 10.41 11.34
N THR A 80 -4.41 11.63 11.37
CA THR A 80 -5.13 12.91 11.38
C THR A 80 -6.10 13.08 10.21
N HIS A 81 -5.72 12.64 9.00
CA HIS A 81 -6.61 12.68 7.84
C HIS A 81 -7.83 11.77 8.01
N TYR A 82 -7.61 10.52 8.40
CA TYR A 82 -8.68 9.56 8.68
C TYR A 82 -9.54 10.02 9.86
N THR A 83 -8.94 10.60 10.89
CA THR A 83 -9.68 11.14 12.05
C THR A 83 -10.59 12.29 11.65
N ARG A 84 -10.11 13.22 10.82
CA ARG A 84 -10.91 14.37 10.36
C ARG A 84 -12.04 13.93 9.43
N TRP A 85 -11.69 13.24 8.35
CA TRP A 85 -12.65 12.88 7.31
C TRP A 85 -13.55 11.72 7.73
N GLY A 86 -13.07 10.82 8.59
CA GLY A 86 -13.89 9.78 9.19
C GLY A 86 -15.01 10.35 10.06
N ALA A 87 -14.77 11.45 10.78
CA ALA A 87 -15.81 12.11 11.58
C ALA A 87 -16.91 12.73 10.68
N VAL A 88 -16.52 13.36 9.57
CA VAL A 88 -17.47 13.89 8.57
C VAL A 88 -18.23 12.75 7.89
N PHE A 89 -17.50 11.73 7.44
CA PHE A 89 -18.08 10.54 6.82
C PHE A 89 -19.16 9.92 7.72
N ILE A 90 -18.87 9.71 9.01
CA ILE A 90 -19.87 9.18 9.95
C ILE A 90 -21.08 10.12 10.04
N ALA A 91 -20.87 11.44 10.19
CA ALA A 91 -21.98 12.38 10.30
C ALA A 91 -22.89 12.39 9.05
N ASP A 92 -22.31 12.26 7.86
CA ASP A 92 -23.05 12.17 6.60
C ASP A 92 -23.79 10.84 6.48
N MET A 93 -23.12 9.73 6.80
CA MET A 93 -23.69 8.37 6.71
C MET A 93 -24.83 8.14 7.71
N GLU A 94 -24.77 8.73 8.91
CA GLU A 94 -25.87 8.66 9.89
C GLU A 94 -27.13 9.41 9.42
N GLN A 95 -26.98 10.40 8.55
CA GLN A 95 -28.09 11.17 7.99
C GLN A 95 -28.59 10.63 6.66
N LEU A 96 -27.94 9.59 6.13
CA LEU A 96 -28.20 9.08 4.78
C LEU A 96 -29.65 8.63 4.60
N ALA A 97 -30.25 8.05 5.64
CA ALA A 97 -31.66 7.66 5.63
C ALA A 97 -32.63 8.83 5.40
N GLN A 98 -32.25 10.05 5.76
CA GLN A 98 -33.07 11.25 5.53
C GLN A 98 -32.63 12.01 4.27
N THR A 99 -31.34 12.09 3.99
CA THR A 99 -30.79 12.90 2.88
C THR A 99 -30.86 12.18 1.54
N ALA A 100 -30.72 10.86 1.52
CA ALA A 100 -30.80 10.02 0.32
C ALA A 100 -31.35 8.61 0.66
N PRO A 101 -32.67 8.49 0.92
CA PRO A 101 -33.30 7.23 1.36
C PRO A 101 -33.07 6.05 0.39
N GLU A 102 -33.09 6.33 -0.92
CA GLU A 102 -32.84 5.30 -1.96
C GLU A 102 -31.41 4.75 -1.89
N VAL A 103 -30.42 5.62 -1.66
CA VAL A 103 -29.02 5.21 -1.50
C VAL A 103 -28.83 4.45 -0.19
N TYR A 104 -29.47 4.91 0.90
CA TYR A 104 -29.45 4.20 2.17
C TYR A 104 -30.03 2.79 2.05
N GLN A 105 -31.15 2.63 1.33
CA GLN A 105 -31.73 1.32 1.06
C GLN A 105 -30.77 0.44 0.24
N GLY A 106 -30.18 0.96 -0.83
CA GLY A 106 -29.17 0.23 -1.60
C GLY A 106 -27.98 -0.22 -0.74
N PHE A 107 -27.53 0.61 0.21
CA PHE A 107 -26.46 0.24 1.14
C PHE A 107 -26.89 -0.89 2.08
N LEU A 108 -28.13 -0.86 2.61
CA LEU A 108 -28.68 -1.97 3.40
C LEU A 108 -28.79 -3.26 2.59
N ASP A 109 -29.02 -3.15 1.28
CA ASP A 109 -29.10 -4.27 0.35
C ASP A 109 -27.70 -4.76 -0.11
N GLY A 110 -26.62 -4.08 0.29
CA GLY A 110 -25.23 -4.44 0.01
C GLY A 110 -24.58 -3.71 -1.18
N ASP A 111 -25.24 -2.74 -1.79
CA ASP A 111 -24.78 -2.05 -3.02
C ASP A 111 -23.56 -1.13 -2.82
N PHE A 112 -23.00 -1.07 -1.61
CA PHE A 112 -21.75 -0.34 -1.32
C PHE A 112 -20.49 -1.18 -1.55
N VAL A 113 -20.64 -2.47 -1.86
CA VAL A 113 -19.56 -3.41 -2.22
C VAL A 113 -19.85 -4.09 -3.55
N ALA A 114 -18.80 -4.56 -4.21
CA ALA A 114 -18.89 -5.29 -5.47
C ALA A 114 -18.75 -6.80 -5.24
N LYS A 115 -19.59 -7.57 -5.92
CA LYS A 115 -19.58 -9.04 -5.92
C LYS A 115 -19.22 -9.57 -7.31
N GLU A 116 -18.33 -10.55 -7.37
CA GLU A 116 -17.90 -11.15 -8.64
C GLU A 116 -18.55 -12.52 -8.90
N THR A 117 -18.62 -13.37 -7.87
CA THR A 117 -19.16 -14.72 -7.98
C THR A 117 -20.36 -14.91 -7.06
N LYS A 118 -21.15 -15.96 -7.29
CA LYS A 118 -22.37 -16.25 -6.50
C LYS A 118 -22.08 -16.69 -5.06
N HIS A 119 -20.83 -17.04 -4.76
CA HIS A 119 -20.41 -17.48 -3.43
C HIS A 119 -20.64 -16.42 -2.34
N SER A 120 -20.60 -16.84 -1.09
CA SER A 120 -20.67 -15.95 0.07
C SER A 120 -19.28 -15.46 0.47
N PHE A 121 -19.22 -14.38 1.26
CA PHE A 121 -17.99 -13.85 1.86
C PHE A 121 -16.92 -13.41 0.83
N ASN A 122 -17.32 -13.03 -0.37
CA ASN A 122 -16.43 -12.74 -1.50
C ASN A 122 -16.53 -11.27 -1.99
N GLU A 123 -17.35 -10.45 -1.35
CA GLU A 123 -17.53 -9.06 -1.75
C GLU A 123 -16.27 -8.23 -1.44
N VAL A 124 -16.08 -7.16 -2.21
CA VAL A 124 -14.92 -6.26 -2.09
C VAL A 124 -15.35 -4.80 -2.29
N PRO A 125 -14.65 -3.84 -1.65
CA PRO A 125 -14.85 -2.42 -1.95
C PRO A 125 -14.66 -2.11 -3.44
N PHE A 126 -15.41 -1.13 -3.96
CA PHE A 126 -15.33 -0.74 -5.37
C PHE A 126 -13.93 -0.32 -5.83
N ASP A 127 -13.14 0.33 -4.97
CA ASP A 127 -11.76 0.71 -5.32
C ASP A 127 -10.87 -0.53 -5.54
N LEU A 128 -11.00 -1.54 -4.68
CA LEU A 128 -10.30 -2.81 -4.84
C LEU A 128 -10.78 -3.55 -6.09
N ARG A 129 -12.10 -3.54 -6.34
CA ARG A 129 -12.68 -4.09 -7.58
C ARG A 129 -12.13 -3.40 -8.81
N LEU A 130 -12.03 -2.08 -8.77
CA LEU A 130 -11.49 -1.28 -9.85
C LEU A 130 -10.02 -1.62 -10.08
N GLU A 131 -9.21 -1.85 -9.03
CA GLU A 131 -7.83 -2.31 -9.21
C GLU A 131 -7.74 -3.72 -9.82
N HIS A 132 -8.67 -4.62 -9.52
CA HIS A 132 -8.74 -5.92 -10.20
C HIS A 132 -9.00 -5.74 -11.72
N ILE A 133 -9.93 -4.85 -12.09
CA ILE A 133 -10.22 -4.52 -13.49
C ILE A 133 -9.04 -3.78 -14.14
N ASN A 134 -8.40 -2.85 -13.42
CA ASN A 134 -7.23 -2.13 -13.92
C ASN A 134 -6.09 -3.11 -14.21
N LYS A 135 -5.93 -4.15 -13.39
CA LYS A 135 -4.90 -5.18 -13.61
C LYS A 135 -5.09 -5.91 -14.93
N THR A 136 -6.33 -6.21 -15.36
CA THR A 136 -6.57 -6.85 -16.67
C THR A 136 -6.21 -5.91 -17.83
N GLY A 137 -6.40 -4.59 -17.65
CA GLY A 137 -5.99 -3.58 -18.62
C GLY A 137 -4.49 -3.26 -18.61
N LYS A 138 -3.79 -3.47 -17.48
CA LYS A 138 -2.36 -3.19 -17.27
C LYS A 138 -1.47 -4.36 -17.72
N VAL A 139 -1.77 -4.98 -18.86
CA VAL A 139 -0.99 -6.07 -19.47
C VAL A 139 -0.18 -5.59 -20.68
N ALA A 140 0.76 -6.42 -21.16
CA ALA A 140 1.46 -6.17 -22.42
C ALA A 140 0.45 -6.08 -23.59
N GLY A 141 0.47 -4.99 -24.36
CA GLY A 141 -0.55 -4.71 -25.38
C GLY A 141 -1.91 -4.23 -24.83
N GLY A 142 -1.96 -3.92 -23.52
CA GLY A 142 -3.08 -3.29 -22.83
C GLY A 142 -3.04 -1.75 -22.88
N LEU A 143 -3.57 -1.11 -21.83
CA LEU A 143 -3.64 0.35 -21.69
C LEU A 143 -2.27 1.01 -21.45
N ILE A 144 -1.26 0.25 -21.01
CA ILE A 144 0.06 0.79 -20.68
C ILE A 144 0.71 1.38 -21.95
N GLY A 145 1.04 2.67 -21.91
CA GLY A 145 1.71 3.39 -23.00
C GLY A 145 0.78 3.98 -24.07
N ILE A 146 -0.52 3.65 -24.05
CA ILE A 146 -1.51 4.19 -25.00
C ILE A 146 -2.48 5.21 -24.39
N THR A 147 -2.47 5.39 -23.06
CA THR A 147 -3.40 6.29 -22.35
C THR A 147 -3.33 7.74 -22.81
N ARG A 148 -2.15 8.21 -23.25
CA ARG A 148 -1.92 9.57 -23.77
C ARG A 148 -2.18 9.71 -25.28
N ASN A 149 -2.53 8.62 -25.96
CA ASN A 149 -2.88 8.62 -27.38
C ASN A 149 -4.38 8.36 -27.50
N ASP A 150 -5.18 9.43 -27.60
CA ASP A 150 -6.64 9.34 -27.61
C ASP A 150 -7.19 8.34 -28.65
N PRO A 151 -6.71 8.34 -29.92
CA PRO A 151 -7.12 7.31 -30.88
C PRO A 151 -6.81 5.88 -30.43
N ALA A 152 -5.63 5.62 -29.86
CA ALA A 152 -5.24 4.29 -29.41
C ALA A 152 -6.02 3.85 -28.16
N ARG A 153 -6.21 4.75 -27.19
CA ARG A 153 -7.05 4.53 -26.00
C ARG A 153 -8.48 4.24 -26.41
N ASN A 154 -9.09 5.06 -27.26
CA ASN A 154 -10.49 4.90 -27.67
C ASN A 154 -10.70 3.58 -28.42
N ARG A 155 -9.80 3.21 -29.34
CA ARG A 155 -9.87 1.89 -30.00
C ARG A 155 -9.76 0.74 -28.99
N TRP A 156 -8.86 0.86 -28.02
CA TRP A 156 -8.72 -0.15 -26.96
C TRP A 156 -10.02 -0.26 -26.15
N SER A 157 -10.60 0.86 -25.71
CA SER A 157 -11.83 0.89 -24.91
C SER A 157 -13.03 0.32 -25.65
N ILE A 158 -13.22 0.67 -26.93
CA ILE A 158 -14.34 0.17 -27.74
C ILE A 158 -14.22 -1.33 -28.00
N THR A 159 -12.99 -1.82 -28.23
CA THR A 159 -12.77 -3.23 -28.56
C THR A 159 -12.50 -4.13 -27.36
N TYR A 160 -12.41 -3.59 -26.14
CA TYR A 160 -11.99 -4.35 -24.95
C TYR A 160 -12.91 -5.53 -24.67
N ASN A 161 -14.23 -5.29 -24.63
CA ASN A 161 -15.22 -6.32 -24.31
C ASN A 161 -15.18 -7.47 -25.33
N GLU A 162 -15.20 -7.15 -26.63
CA GLU A 162 -15.10 -8.13 -27.72
C GLU A 162 -13.79 -8.94 -27.65
N ARG A 163 -12.67 -8.28 -27.34
CA ARG A 163 -11.37 -8.94 -27.20
C ARG A 163 -11.31 -9.84 -25.97
N ALA A 164 -11.93 -9.44 -24.87
CA ALA A 164 -12.05 -10.25 -23.67
C ALA A 164 -12.89 -11.50 -23.94
N SER A 165 -14.03 -11.34 -24.63
CA SER A 165 -14.88 -12.46 -25.07
C SER A 165 -14.11 -13.44 -25.96
N LEU A 166 -13.43 -12.94 -27.00
CA LEU A 166 -12.63 -13.79 -27.89
C LEU A 166 -11.51 -14.54 -27.16
N ALA A 167 -10.88 -13.90 -26.17
CA ALA A 167 -9.87 -14.56 -25.34
C ALA A 167 -10.49 -15.67 -24.49
N GLU A 168 -11.69 -15.45 -23.96
CA GLU A 168 -12.44 -16.43 -23.18
C GLU A 168 -12.90 -17.61 -24.03
N ASP A 169 -13.50 -17.34 -25.20
CA ASP A 169 -13.87 -18.36 -26.19
C ASP A 169 -12.66 -19.21 -26.59
N THR A 170 -11.49 -18.58 -26.72
CA THR A 170 -10.24 -19.29 -27.00
C THR A 170 -9.84 -20.21 -25.84
N ARG A 171 -9.93 -19.74 -24.59
CA ARG A 171 -9.66 -20.58 -23.41
C ARG A 171 -10.63 -21.76 -23.36
N SER A 172 -11.91 -21.51 -23.55
CA SER A 172 -12.96 -22.53 -23.58
C SER A 172 -12.68 -23.58 -24.65
N LEU A 173 -12.32 -23.17 -25.87
CA LEU A 173 -11.96 -24.06 -26.96
C LEU A 173 -10.79 -25.00 -26.62
N PHE A 174 -9.84 -24.54 -25.80
CA PHE A 174 -8.71 -25.35 -25.35
C PHE A 174 -8.96 -26.10 -24.03
N GLY A 175 -10.19 -26.05 -23.49
CA GLY A 175 -10.50 -26.62 -22.18
C GLY A 175 -9.72 -25.96 -21.05
N LEU A 176 -9.36 -24.68 -21.21
CA LEU A 176 -8.65 -23.85 -20.23
C LEU A 176 -9.59 -22.91 -19.46
N THR A 177 -10.90 -23.04 -19.66
CA THR A 177 -11.88 -22.44 -18.76
C THR A 177 -11.77 -23.16 -17.43
N HIS A 178 -11.49 -22.43 -16.35
CA HIS A 178 -11.84 -22.91 -15.03
C HIS A 178 -13.36 -22.80 -14.96
N ASP A 179 -14.05 -23.93 -14.94
CA ASP A 179 -15.46 -23.97 -14.58
C ASP A 179 -15.52 -23.64 -13.08
N ASP A 180 -15.48 -22.35 -12.74
CA ASP A 180 -15.56 -21.82 -11.38
C ASP A 180 -16.85 -22.28 -10.65
N ASP A 181 -17.81 -22.87 -11.37
CA ASP A 181 -19.07 -23.37 -10.84
C ASP A 181 -18.99 -24.80 -10.26
N ASP A 182 -18.01 -25.64 -10.67
CA ASP A 182 -17.95 -27.07 -10.27
C ASP A 182 -16.71 -27.45 -9.44
N ASP A 183 -15.63 -26.64 -9.48
CA ASP A 183 -14.50 -26.85 -8.58
C ASP A 183 -14.72 -26.07 -7.28
N GLU A 184 -15.05 -26.78 -6.19
CA GLU A 184 -14.82 -26.32 -4.82
C GLU A 184 -13.31 -26.11 -4.58
N GLU A 185 -12.65 -25.23 -5.33
CA GLU A 185 -11.28 -24.84 -5.06
C GLU A 185 -11.27 -24.09 -3.72
N MET A 186 -11.04 -24.86 -2.66
CA MET A 186 -10.81 -24.32 -1.33
C MET A 186 -9.73 -23.25 -1.45
N HIS A 187 -10.08 -22.02 -1.08
CA HIS A 187 -9.16 -20.91 -1.03
C HIS A 187 -7.83 -21.37 -0.39
N LYS A 188 -6.69 -20.99 -0.97
CA LYS A 188 -5.35 -21.47 -0.55
C LYS A 188 -5.09 -21.38 0.96
N ASP A 189 -5.74 -20.42 1.65
CA ASP A 189 -5.60 -20.24 3.09
C ASP A 189 -6.45 -21.22 3.93
N CYS A 190 -7.43 -21.88 3.33
CA CYS A 190 -8.24 -22.94 3.93
C CYS A 190 -7.63 -24.33 3.72
N LEU A 191 -6.60 -24.47 2.89
CA LEU A 191 -5.95 -25.75 2.64
C LEU A 191 -5.44 -26.40 3.93
N GLN A 192 -5.56 -27.73 4.04
CA GLN A 192 -5.16 -28.46 5.25
C GLN A 192 -3.68 -28.23 5.62
N SER A 193 -2.81 -28.04 4.63
CA SER A 193 -1.40 -27.70 4.85
C SER A 193 -1.23 -26.33 5.50
N ARG A 194 -2.03 -25.33 5.08
CA ARG A 194 -2.06 -24.00 5.70
C ARG A 194 -2.57 -24.06 7.13
N ILE A 195 -3.68 -24.77 7.37
CA ILE A 195 -4.26 -24.95 8.71
C ILE A 195 -3.23 -25.58 9.64
N LYS A 196 -2.56 -26.65 9.20
CA LYS A 196 -1.49 -27.32 9.97
C LYS A 196 -0.35 -26.36 10.32
N ARG A 197 0.10 -25.53 9.36
CA ARG A 197 1.15 -24.53 9.61
C ARG A 197 0.69 -23.47 10.61
N ASN A 198 -0.49 -22.89 10.43
CA ASN A 198 -1.00 -21.87 11.35
C ASN A 198 -1.13 -22.43 12.78
N ASN A 199 -1.62 -23.66 12.93
CA ASN A 199 -1.68 -24.32 14.24
C ASN A 199 -0.28 -24.52 14.85
N HIS A 200 0.70 -24.89 14.03
CA HIS A 200 2.08 -25.01 14.49
C HIS A 200 2.66 -23.66 14.95
N ASP A 201 2.44 -22.60 14.18
CA ASP A 201 2.91 -21.24 14.52
C ASP A 201 2.25 -20.74 15.82
N VAL A 202 0.96 -21.03 16.03
CA VAL A 202 0.26 -20.72 17.29
C VAL A 202 0.86 -21.48 18.47
N ILE A 203 1.14 -22.78 18.32
CA ILE A 203 1.76 -23.59 19.38
C ILE A 203 3.15 -23.03 19.73
N GLN A 204 3.96 -22.66 18.73
CA GLN A 204 5.26 -22.04 18.95
C GLN A 204 5.15 -20.73 19.71
N LEU A 205 4.18 -19.87 19.36
CA LEU A 205 3.96 -18.61 20.06
C LEU A 205 3.55 -18.82 21.52
N VAL A 206 2.64 -19.77 21.78
CA VAL A 206 2.21 -20.12 23.14
C VAL A 206 3.36 -20.67 23.97
N ASP A 207 4.21 -21.54 23.39
CA ASP A 207 5.41 -22.06 24.07
C ASP A 207 6.35 -20.92 24.49
N GLN A 208 6.57 -19.93 23.61
CA GLN A 208 7.37 -18.75 23.98
C GLN A 208 6.71 -17.94 25.11
N PHE A 209 5.40 -17.70 25.06
CA PHE A 209 4.71 -16.98 26.12
C PHE A 209 4.77 -17.69 27.48
N GLN A 210 4.69 -19.03 27.47
CA GLN A 210 4.86 -19.84 28.68
C GLN A 210 6.31 -19.79 29.19
N ARG A 211 7.29 -19.94 28.30
CA ARG A 211 8.71 -19.90 28.65
C ARG A 211 9.13 -18.59 29.31
N TYR A 212 8.57 -17.47 28.88
CA TYR A 212 8.85 -16.14 29.41
C TYR A 212 7.82 -15.64 30.42
N ASN A 213 6.89 -16.50 30.85
CA ASN A 213 5.88 -16.18 31.87
C ASN A 213 5.08 -14.89 31.57
N VAL A 214 4.83 -14.60 30.28
CA VAL A 214 4.29 -13.30 29.82
C VAL A 214 2.95 -12.94 30.47
N PHE A 215 2.12 -13.95 30.76
CA PHE A 215 0.79 -13.78 31.33
C PHE A 215 0.64 -14.37 32.75
N GLN A 216 1.75 -14.62 33.46
CA GLN A 216 1.66 -15.04 34.86
C GLN A 216 1.36 -13.85 35.76
N GLN A 217 0.37 -13.98 36.66
CA GLN A 217 -0.16 -12.86 37.45
C GLN A 217 0.91 -12.05 38.19
N GLU A 218 1.97 -12.68 38.68
CA GLU A 218 3.07 -12.05 39.42
C GLU A 218 3.92 -11.10 38.54
N HIS A 219 3.92 -11.30 37.22
CA HIS A 219 4.75 -10.57 36.25
C HIS A 219 3.95 -9.59 35.39
N MET A 220 2.64 -9.48 35.59
CA MET A 220 1.79 -8.64 34.74
C MET A 220 1.72 -7.16 35.18
N TYR A 221 2.40 -6.79 36.27
CA TYR A 221 2.43 -5.42 36.80
C TYR A 221 3.37 -4.50 36.03
N ASP A 222 4.35 -5.07 35.32
CA ASP A 222 5.24 -4.33 34.43
C ASP A 222 4.92 -4.68 32.98
N LEU A 223 4.82 -3.66 32.11
CA LEU A 223 4.69 -3.87 30.68
C LEU A 223 6.08 -4.05 30.08
N VAL A 224 6.38 -5.24 29.57
CA VAL A 224 7.73 -5.62 29.10
C VAL A 224 7.75 -5.88 27.60
N SER A 225 8.80 -5.40 26.93
CA SER A 225 9.11 -5.73 25.54
C SER A 225 9.55 -7.20 25.45
N LEU A 226 8.78 -8.02 24.73
CA LEU A 226 9.08 -9.46 24.58
C LEU A 226 10.43 -9.73 23.90
N THR A 227 10.90 -8.83 23.04
CA THR A 227 12.13 -9.02 22.28
C THR A 227 13.38 -8.59 23.05
N THR A 228 13.28 -7.56 23.89
CA THR A 228 14.44 -6.98 24.57
C THR A 228 14.45 -7.20 26.07
N GLY A 229 13.31 -7.52 26.67
CA GLY A 229 13.14 -7.61 28.12
C GLY A 229 13.05 -6.25 28.82
N ASP A 230 13.01 -5.15 28.06
CA ASP A 230 12.94 -3.80 28.64
C ASP A 230 11.56 -3.48 29.18
N VAL A 231 11.53 -2.81 30.32
CA VAL A 231 10.29 -2.37 30.99
C VAL A 231 9.86 -1.00 30.44
N ALA A 232 8.57 -0.83 30.17
CA ALA A 232 8.01 0.44 29.74
C ALA A 232 8.20 1.52 30.81
N SER A 233 8.64 2.71 30.41
CA SER A 233 8.59 3.88 31.29
C SER A 233 7.14 4.29 31.58
N GLU A 234 6.89 5.06 32.64
CA GLU A 234 5.55 5.54 33.00
C GLU A 234 4.83 6.24 31.83
N GLU A 235 5.57 6.99 31.01
CA GLU A 235 5.01 7.68 29.86
C GLU A 235 4.58 6.72 28.75
N ILE A 236 5.40 5.70 28.45
CA ILE A 236 5.08 4.66 27.47
C ILE A 236 3.90 3.82 27.97
N LEU A 237 3.90 3.48 29.26
CA LEU A 237 2.84 2.74 29.90
C LEU A 237 1.50 3.45 29.74
N ASN A 238 1.46 4.74 30.08
CA ASN A 238 0.26 5.56 29.95
C ASN A 238 -0.20 5.70 28.49
N ASP A 239 0.72 5.91 27.55
CA ASP A 239 0.37 6.04 26.13
C ASP A 239 -0.16 4.74 25.51
N LEU A 240 0.40 3.59 25.88
CA LEU A 240 0.01 2.27 25.36
C LEU A 240 -1.25 1.71 26.01
N THR A 241 -1.46 1.94 27.31
CA THR A 241 -2.62 1.40 28.04
C THR A 241 -3.84 2.31 28.00
N HIS A 242 -3.72 3.58 27.61
CA HIS A 242 -4.85 4.53 27.55
C HIS A 242 -5.07 5.08 26.14
N ALA A 243 -4.61 4.34 25.11
CA ALA A 243 -4.67 4.75 23.71
C ALA A 243 -6.12 4.95 23.24
N ALA A 244 -7.02 4.04 23.57
CA ALA A 244 -8.43 4.15 23.19
C ALA A 244 -9.13 5.37 23.82
N GLU A 245 -8.98 5.61 25.13
CA GLU A 245 -9.63 6.74 25.81
C GLU A 245 -9.12 8.09 25.29
N SER A 246 -7.80 8.20 25.11
CA SER A 246 -7.19 9.40 24.57
C SER A 246 -7.63 9.69 23.13
N GLY A 247 -7.78 8.66 22.30
CA GLY A 247 -8.41 8.75 20.98
C GLY A 247 -9.85 9.26 21.04
N LYS A 248 -10.68 8.68 21.91
CA LYS A 248 -12.07 9.11 22.13
C LYS A 248 -12.17 10.58 22.55
N LYS A 249 -11.30 11.01 23.47
CA LYS A 249 -11.21 12.42 23.91
C LYS A 249 -10.88 13.34 22.73
N THR A 250 -9.90 12.95 21.91
CA THR A 250 -9.46 13.71 20.74
C THR A 250 -10.59 13.91 19.71
N ILE A 251 -11.37 12.86 19.43
CA ILE A 251 -12.53 12.94 18.53
C ILE A 251 -13.61 13.83 19.12
N THR A 252 -13.93 13.65 20.40
CA THR A 252 -14.94 14.46 21.09
C THR A 252 -14.60 15.95 21.02
N GLU A 253 -13.33 16.29 21.24
CA GLU A 253 -12.85 17.66 21.07
C GLU A 253 -12.92 18.15 19.63
N LEU A 254 -12.55 17.32 18.65
CA LEU A 254 -12.62 17.64 17.22
C LEU A 254 -14.06 17.98 16.81
N VAL A 255 -15.01 17.11 17.18
CA VAL A 255 -16.44 17.31 16.88
C VAL A 255 -16.94 18.60 17.55
N LYS A 256 -16.63 18.81 18.83
CA LYS A 256 -17.08 20.01 19.57
C LYS A 256 -16.49 21.31 19.00
N LYS A 257 -15.18 21.34 18.73
CA LYS A 257 -14.47 22.57 18.33
C LYS A 257 -14.67 22.93 16.85
N ARG A 258 -14.87 21.94 15.97
CA ARG A 258 -14.86 22.14 14.51
C ARG A 258 -16.17 21.82 13.81
N LEU A 259 -16.98 20.89 14.33
CA LEU A 259 -18.27 20.54 13.75
C LEU A 259 -19.43 21.21 14.50
N GLY A 260 -19.31 21.37 15.82
CA GLY A 260 -20.35 21.98 16.67
C GLY A 260 -20.19 23.48 16.92
N THR A 261 -18.99 24.06 16.75
CA THR A 261 -18.73 25.49 16.96
C THR A 261 -17.91 26.07 15.82
N THR A 262 -18.21 27.31 15.40
CA THR A 262 -17.53 27.98 14.26
C THR A 262 -16.23 28.68 14.64
N ASN A 263 -15.66 28.39 15.82
CA ASN A 263 -14.51 29.12 16.36
C ASN A 263 -13.15 28.64 15.82
N THR A 264 -13.08 27.44 15.23
CA THR A 264 -11.86 26.94 14.62
C THR A 264 -12.11 26.47 13.20
N ASP A 265 -11.20 26.85 12.29
CA ASP A 265 -11.26 26.40 10.90
C ASP A 265 -11.19 24.87 10.81
N PHE A 266 -12.03 24.30 9.94
CA PHE A 266 -12.14 22.85 9.75
C PHE A 266 -10.83 22.26 9.21
N HIS A 267 -10.17 22.96 8.28
CA HIS A 267 -8.95 22.50 7.62
C HIS A 267 -7.67 22.76 8.41
N ALA A 268 -7.73 23.60 9.45
CA ALA A 268 -6.62 23.89 10.35
C ALA A 268 -5.90 22.61 10.80
N SER A 269 -4.57 22.66 10.95
CA SER A 269 -3.78 21.49 11.33
C SER A 269 -4.32 20.82 12.60
N LEU A 270 -4.28 19.48 12.64
CA LEU A 270 -4.56 18.71 13.85
C LEU A 270 -3.22 18.45 14.55
N THR A 271 -3.12 18.86 15.81
CA THR A 271 -1.92 18.62 16.61
C THR A 271 -1.72 17.11 16.78
N LYS A 272 -0.57 16.61 16.34
CA LYS A 272 -0.16 15.22 16.54
C LYS A 272 0.25 15.01 17.99
N ARG A 273 -0.22 13.93 18.61
CA ARG A 273 0.12 13.55 19.98
C ARG A 273 1.52 12.93 20.06
N LYS A 274 1.93 12.18 19.04
CA LYS A 274 3.16 11.40 18.98
C LYS A 274 3.29 10.45 20.18
N PRO A 275 2.39 9.44 20.31
CA PRO A 275 2.41 8.52 21.44
C PRO A 275 3.78 7.82 21.56
N LYS A 276 4.31 7.75 22.78
CA LYS A 276 5.56 7.08 23.07
C LYS A 276 5.37 5.56 23.03
N THR A 277 6.34 4.87 22.47
CA THR A 277 6.38 3.41 22.37
C THR A 277 7.73 2.91 22.88
N PHE A 278 7.96 1.60 22.91
CA PHE A 278 9.27 1.04 23.27
C PHE A 278 10.43 1.58 22.39
N SER A 279 10.17 2.00 21.14
CA SER A 279 11.22 2.65 20.33
C SER A 279 11.70 3.98 20.91
N SER A 280 10.85 4.65 21.70
CA SER A 280 11.19 5.89 22.37
C SER A 280 12.23 5.70 23.48
N LEU A 281 12.38 4.48 24.04
CA LEU A 281 13.41 4.18 25.04
C LEU A 281 14.83 4.31 24.47
N TYR A 282 15.00 3.99 23.18
CA TYR A 282 16.31 4.03 22.51
C TYR A 282 16.53 5.32 21.73
N SER A 283 15.58 6.24 21.76
CA SER A 283 15.68 7.49 21.02
C SER A 283 16.63 8.46 21.75
N THR A 284 17.86 8.57 21.27
CA THR A 284 18.80 9.63 21.64
C THR A 284 18.44 10.94 20.94
N ASP A 285 18.76 12.07 21.58
CA ASP A 285 18.49 13.40 21.03
C ASP A 285 19.26 13.61 19.71
N THR A 286 18.53 13.50 18.60
CA THR A 286 19.05 13.24 17.23
C THR A 286 19.99 14.32 16.68
N LYS A 287 20.04 15.50 17.29
CA LYS A 287 20.90 16.60 16.82
C LYS A 287 22.39 16.36 17.04
N LEU A 288 22.79 15.63 18.09
CA LEU A 288 24.21 15.53 18.47
C LEU A 288 24.94 14.39 17.72
N GLU A 289 24.21 13.34 17.36
CA GLU A 289 24.78 12.08 16.88
C GLU A 289 25.09 12.08 15.37
N GLN A 290 24.26 12.76 14.57
CA GLN A 290 24.53 12.97 13.14
C GLN A 290 25.72 13.89 12.88
N LEU A 291 25.95 14.88 13.76
CA LEU A 291 27.09 15.80 13.65
C LEU A 291 28.40 15.14 14.13
N ARG A 292 28.37 14.40 15.23
CA ARG A 292 29.58 13.72 15.77
C ARG A 292 30.06 12.57 14.88
N SER A 293 29.17 11.75 14.33
CA SER A 293 29.56 10.57 13.55
C SER A 293 30.22 10.90 12.19
N LYS A 294 29.87 12.03 11.58
CA LYS A 294 30.47 12.48 10.31
C LYS A 294 31.80 13.22 10.47
N CYS A 295 31.99 14.00 11.53
CA CYS A 295 33.27 14.69 11.78
C CYS A 295 34.38 13.76 12.31
N VAL A 296 34.05 12.78 13.16
CA VAL A 296 35.08 11.98 13.88
C VAL A 296 35.81 10.95 12.98
N LYS A 297 35.18 10.48 11.89
CA LYS A 297 35.77 9.48 10.99
C LYS A 297 36.95 10.00 10.13
N PRO A 298 36.84 11.14 9.42
CA PRO A 298 37.94 11.66 8.61
C PRO A 298 39.15 12.10 9.45
N ASP A 299 38.93 12.67 10.64
CA ASP A 299 40.02 13.10 11.53
C ASP A 299 40.85 11.91 12.03
N ARG A 300 40.21 10.81 12.44
CA ARG A 300 40.91 9.62 12.96
C ARG A 300 41.85 9.00 11.93
N ASP A 301 41.42 8.87 10.68
CA ASP A 301 42.26 8.27 9.62
C ASP A 301 43.45 9.16 9.26
N ILE A 302 43.28 10.49 9.28
CA ILE A 302 44.39 11.44 9.07
C ILE A 302 45.38 11.38 10.23
N PHE A 303 44.91 11.36 11.47
CA PHE A 303 45.79 11.20 12.63
C PHE A 303 46.53 9.85 12.62
N CYS A 304 45.87 8.74 12.28
CA CYS A 304 46.54 7.45 12.12
C CYS A 304 47.64 7.50 11.05
N ARG A 305 47.42 8.17 9.91
CA ARG A 305 48.45 8.32 8.86
C ARG A 305 49.62 9.20 9.28
N ILE A 306 49.37 10.25 10.06
CA ILE A 306 50.43 11.10 10.62
C ILE A 306 51.29 10.27 11.57
N ILE A 307 50.68 9.54 12.49
CA ILE A 307 51.39 8.67 13.45
C ILE A 307 52.22 7.62 12.71
N VAL A 308 51.64 6.90 11.75
CA VAL A 308 52.37 5.90 10.93
C VAL A 308 53.53 6.53 10.16
N SER A 309 53.38 7.77 9.67
CA SER A 309 54.46 8.47 8.95
C SER A 309 55.61 8.85 9.88
N MET A 310 55.31 9.29 11.11
CA MET A 310 56.31 9.57 12.15
C MET A 310 57.04 8.28 12.57
N GLU A 311 56.29 7.19 12.79
CA GLU A 311 56.86 5.87 13.14
C GLU A 311 57.70 5.28 11.99
N SER A 312 57.41 5.64 10.74
CA SER A 312 58.19 5.24 9.56
C SER A 312 59.45 6.10 9.33
N GLY A 313 59.79 6.99 10.27
CA GLY A 313 61.01 7.81 10.23
C GLY A 313 60.93 9.05 9.34
N ARG A 314 59.73 9.49 8.93
CA ARG A 314 59.56 10.77 8.23
C ARG A 314 59.52 11.92 9.22
N GLU A 315 60.22 12.99 8.92
CA GLU A 315 60.20 14.21 9.72
C GLU A 315 58.85 14.93 9.50
N VAL A 316 58.00 14.97 10.53
CA VAL A 316 56.69 15.63 10.50
C VAL A 316 56.67 16.72 11.58
N ASN A 317 56.54 17.98 11.16
CA ASN A 317 56.41 19.12 12.07
C ASN A 317 54.95 19.24 12.57
N MET A 318 54.70 18.76 13.78
CA MET A 318 53.37 18.76 14.38
C MET A 318 52.85 20.16 14.70
N ASP A 319 53.72 21.10 15.06
CA ASP A 319 53.32 22.44 15.48
C ASP A 319 52.79 23.27 14.31
N GLU A 320 53.34 23.09 13.11
CA GLU A 320 52.82 23.73 11.89
C GLU A 320 51.55 23.02 11.39
N LEU A 321 51.53 21.69 11.46
CA LEU A 321 50.43 20.87 10.94
C LEU A 321 49.12 21.13 11.70
N LEU A 322 49.18 21.23 13.03
CA LEU A 322 48.01 21.49 13.88
C LEU A 322 47.47 22.92 13.77
N GLN A 323 48.19 23.83 13.11
CA GLN A 323 47.71 25.18 12.80
C GLN A 323 46.87 25.25 11.52
N LYS A 324 46.72 24.13 10.79
CA LYS A 324 45.95 24.04 9.55
C LYS A 324 44.70 23.18 9.74
N GLU A 325 43.66 23.44 8.94
CA GLU A 325 42.49 22.56 8.90
C GLU A 325 42.90 21.20 8.32
N LEU A 326 42.84 20.15 9.14
CA LEU A 326 43.20 18.77 8.77
C LEU A 326 42.05 18.09 7.99
N CYS A 327 41.52 18.78 6.99
CA CYS A 327 40.45 18.31 6.12
C CYS A 327 40.90 18.39 4.66
N ALA A 328 40.40 17.48 3.81
CA ALA A 328 40.72 17.46 2.39
C ALA A 328 40.21 18.70 1.62
N VAL A 329 39.23 19.42 2.19
CA VAL A 329 38.62 20.62 1.64
C VAL A 329 38.33 21.64 2.76
N PRO A 330 38.39 22.95 2.49
CA PRO A 330 37.95 23.96 3.45
C PRO A 330 36.46 23.79 3.76
N LEU A 331 36.11 23.57 5.02
CA LEU A 331 34.72 23.27 5.40
C LEU A 331 33.76 24.45 5.22
N SER A 332 34.30 25.65 5.00
CA SER A 332 33.57 26.85 4.58
C SER A 332 33.04 26.76 3.15
N LEU A 333 33.71 26.03 2.25
CA LEU A 333 33.37 25.95 0.83
C LEU A 333 32.74 24.62 0.42
N ALA A 334 33.07 23.54 1.12
CA ALA A 334 32.61 22.21 0.80
C ALA A 334 32.21 21.43 2.06
N THR A 335 31.35 20.43 1.87
CA THR A 335 31.03 19.44 2.89
C THR A 335 32.17 18.42 2.99
N THR A 336 32.18 17.65 4.09
CA THR A 336 33.14 16.55 4.32
C THR A 336 33.12 15.47 3.24
N ASP A 337 32.06 15.40 2.45
CA ASP A 337 31.92 14.46 1.31
C ASP A 337 32.52 15.03 0.01
N SER A 338 33.32 16.11 0.10
CA SER A 338 33.92 16.85 -1.03
C SER A 338 32.89 17.42 -2.02
N VAL A 339 31.64 17.60 -1.56
CA VAL A 339 30.60 18.27 -2.33
C VAL A 339 30.65 19.74 -1.96
N LEU A 340 30.83 20.61 -2.95
CA LEU A 340 30.72 22.06 -2.73
C LEU A 340 29.37 22.35 -2.08
N ARG A 341 29.36 23.17 -1.03
CA ARG A 341 28.10 23.54 -0.38
C ARG A 341 27.21 24.18 -1.45
N PRO A 342 26.04 23.60 -1.74
CA PRO A 342 25.20 24.11 -2.81
C PRO A 342 24.75 25.52 -2.42
N THR A 343 25.09 26.50 -3.24
CA THR A 343 24.41 27.79 -3.24
C THR A 343 23.10 27.60 -3.99
N ASN A 344 22.00 28.16 -3.48
CA ASN A 344 20.73 28.08 -4.18
C ASN A 344 20.89 28.84 -5.51
N LYS A 345 20.48 28.22 -6.63
CA LYS A 345 20.53 28.86 -7.95
C LYS A 345 19.77 30.19 -7.97
N ALA A 346 18.74 30.30 -7.12
CA ALA A 346 18.00 31.53 -6.89
C ALA A 346 18.87 32.66 -6.29
N ASP A 347 19.81 32.34 -5.41
CA ASP A 347 20.65 33.34 -4.74
C ASP A 347 21.64 33.96 -5.75
N LEU A 348 22.24 33.13 -6.62
CA LEU A 348 23.11 33.61 -7.69
C LEU A 348 22.32 34.41 -8.74
N ALA A 349 21.12 33.97 -9.10
CA ALA A 349 20.24 34.72 -9.99
C ALA A 349 19.86 36.08 -9.41
N THR A 350 19.62 36.15 -8.09
CA THR A 350 19.29 37.41 -7.38
C THR A 350 20.48 38.36 -7.37
N ILE A 351 21.70 37.85 -7.12
CA ILE A 351 22.93 38.65 -7.14
C ILE A 351 23.26 39.16 -8.56
N LEU A 352 23.06 38.33 -9.59
CA LEU A 352 23.30 38.70 -10.99
C LEU A 352 22.23 39.67 -11.52
N GLN A 353 20.96 39.51 -11.12
CA GLN A 353 19.88 40.44 -11.46
C GLN A 353 20.08 41.81 -10.81
N ALA A 354 20.60 41.87 -9.59
CA ALA A 354 20.93 43.13 -8.93
C ALA A 354 21.97 43.97 -9.70
N GLY A 355 22.78 43.35 -10.58
CA GLY A 355 23.79 44.02 -11.41
C GLY A 355 23.41 44.23 -12.87
N ALA A 356 22.27 43.72 -13.34
CA ALA A 356 21.89 43.75 -14.77
C ALA A 356 20.84 44.82 -15.08
N LYS A 357 21.04 45.60 -16.14
CA LYS A 357 20.00 46.47 -16.71
C LYS A 357 19.26 45.73 -17.81
N GLU A 358 17.95 45.56 -17.65
CA GLU A 358 17.07 44.97 -18.65
C GLU A 358 17.06 45.81 -19.95
N THR A 359 17.19 45.12 -21.09
CA THR A 359 16.94 45.70 -22.41
C THR A 359 15.82 44.90 -23.04
N GLU A 360 14.64 45.52 -23.21
CA GLU A 360 13.51 44.86 -23.87
C GLU A 360 13.79 44.73 -25.38
N LEU A 361 13.72 43.51 -25.89
CA LEU A 361 13.75 43.25 -27.33
C LEU A 361 12.34 43.36 -27.90
N SER A 362 12.23 43.99 -29.06
CA SER A 362 10.95 44.22 -29.73
C SER A 362 10.31 42.91 -30.19
N PRO A 363 8.97 42.73 -30.07
CA PRO A 363 8.31 41.50 -30.50
C PRO A 363 8.41 41.33 -32.02
N SER A 364 8.98 40.22 -32.47
CA SER A 364 8.94 39.81 -33.88
C SER A 364 7.82 38.80 -34.11
N VAL A 365 7.04 38.99 -35.18
CA VAL A 365 5.87 38.18 -35.53
C VAL A 365 6.24 36.93 -36.34
N MET A 366 7.52 36.68 -36.63
CA MET A 366 7.96 35.50 -37.38
C MET A 366 8.70 34.46 -36.53
N ARG A 367 8.25 33.21 -36.68
CA ARG A 367 8.83 32.00 -36.07
C ARG A 367 10.17 31.66 -36.75
N THR A 368 11.26 31.61 -35.99
CA THR A 368 12.63 31.53 -36.57
C THR A 368 13.20 30.11 -36.72
N CYS A 369 12.89 29.12 -35.88
CA CYS A 369 13.14 27.69 -36.17
C CYS A 369 12.42 26.71 -35.21
N THR A 370 12.52 25.39 -35.47
CA THR A 370 12.06 24.29 -34.60
C THR A 370 13.08 23.15 -34.63
N ILE A 371 13.36 22.52 -33.48
CA ILE A 371 14.37 21.45 -33.31
C ILE A 371 13.68 20.15 -32.88
N ILE A 372 14.07 19.00 -33.47
CA ILE A 372 13.55 17.65 -33.13
C ILE A 372 14.72 16.65 -33.03
N ASP A 373 14.64 15.71 -32.07
CA ASP A 373 15.64 14.68 -31.73
C ASP A 373 15.25 13.27 -32.27
N GLY A 374 16.24 12.49 -32.72
CA GLY A 374 16.11 11.34 -33.63
C GLY A 374 16.55 9.98 -33.07
N MET A 375 15.78 9.40 -32.15
CA MET A 375 16.06 8.07 -31.57
C MET A 375 15.01 7.01 -31.96
N ALA A 376 14.92 6.66 -33.24
CA ALA A 376 14.15 5.50 -33.71
C ALA A 376 14.72 4.94 -35.02
N LEU A 377 15.13 3.65 -35.03
CA LEU A 377 14.90 2.63 -36.08
C LEU A 377 15.89 1.44 -35.95
N SER A 378 15.36 0.21 -35.90
CA SER A 378 16.13 -1.01 -36.25
C SER A 378 15.18 -2.11 -36.73
N THR A 379 15.42 -2.63 -37.93
CA THR A 379 14.69 -3.71 -38.64
C THR A 379 15.48 -5.03 -38.64
N SER A 380 14.83 -6.19 -38.62
CA SER A 380 15.50 -7.52 -38.67
C SER A 380 14.65 -8.57 -39.40
N ASN A 381 15.30 -9.51 -40.11
CA ASN A 381 14.74 -10.30 -41.24
C ASN A 381 14.75 -11.85 -41.08
N SER A 382 14.81 -12.43 -39.86
CA SER A 382 14.61 -13.88 -39.70
C SER A 382 13.90 -14.29 -38.39
N ILE A 383 13.17 -15.42 -38.44
CA ILE A 383 12.33 -15.92 -37.33
C ILE A 383 13.18 -16.31 -36.10
N GLN A 384 14.36 -16.94 -36.30
CA GLN A 384 15.27 -17.27 -35.21
C GLN A 384 15.84 -16.02 -34.54
N GLU A 385 16.11 -14.95 -35.31
CA GLU A 385 16.55 -13.66 -34.77
C GLU A 385 15.42 -12.92 -34.07
N VAL A 386 14.17 -13.04 -34.52
CA VAL A 386 13.00 -12.45 -33.86
C VAL A 386 12.73 -13.12 -32.50
N CYS A 387 12.79 -14.46 -32.43
CA CYS A 387 12.66 -15.20 -31.17
C CYS A 387 13.82 -14.89 -30.20
N CYS A 388 15.07 -14.87 -30.68
CA CYS A 388 16.23 -14.47 -29.86
C CYS A 388 16.18 -13.00 -29.40
N ALA A 389 15.71 -12.09 -30.26
CA ALA A 389 15.58 -10.67 -29.93
C ALA A 389 14.45 -10.41 -28.92
N LEU A 390 13.31 -11.10 -29.05
CA LEU A 390 12.20 -11.03 -28.08
C LEU A 390 12.62 -11.64 -26.72
N PHE A 391 13.32 -12.78 -26.73
CA PHE A 391 13.87 -13.39 -25.51
C PHE A 391 14.84 -12.47 -24.76
N ARG A 392 15.74 -11.79 -25.49
CA ARG A 392 16.69 -10.82 -24.91
C ARG A 392 16.02 -9.54 -24.40
N LYS A 393 14.90 -9.11 -24.98
CA LYS A 393 14.23 -7.85 -24.61
C LYS A 393 13.17 -8.00 -23.52
N LEU A 394 12.50 -9.15 -23.38
CA LEU A 394 11.28 -9.27 -22.57
C LEU A 394 11.35 -10.23 -21.37
N LYS A 395 12.44 -11.00 -21.16
CA LYS A 395 12.49 -12.05 -20.10
C LYS A 395 11.23 -12.95 -20.08
N ALA A 396 10.66 -13.26 -21.25
CA ALA A 396 9.49 -14.14 -21.34
C ALA A 396 9.90 -15.62 -21.20
N ASN A 397 9.02 -16.43 -20.60
CA ASN A 397 9.24 -17.87 -20.45
C ASN A 397 9.17 -18.58 -21.81
N VAL A 398 10.18 -19.38 -22.17
CA VAL A 398 10.29 -20.06 -23.47
C VAL A 398 9.10 -20.99 -23.72
N ASP A 399 8.55 -21.57 -22.65
CA ASP A 399 7.41 -22.50 -22.72
C ASP A 399 6.10 -21.83 -23.21
N THR A 400 6.06 -20.49 -23.28
CA THR A 400 4.89 -19.73 -23.76
C THR A 400 4.96 -19.37 -25.25
N LEU A 401 6.05 -19.70 -25.94
CA LEU A 401 6.20 -19.45 -27.37
C LEU A 401 5.56 -20.58 -28.19
N PRO A 402 4.99 -20.29 -29.38
CA PRO A 402 4.43 -21.33 -30.23
C PRO A 402 5.49 -22.40 -30.55
N PRO A 403 5.24 -23.67 -30.24
CA PRO A 403 6.28 -24.71 -30.23
C PRO A 403 6.69 -25.19 -31.63
N THR A 404 5.87 -24.88 -32.65
CA THR A 404 6.09 -25.31 -34.04
C THR A 404 5.81 -24.18 -35.02
N GLU A 405 6.38 -24.28 -36.22
CA GLU A 405 6.15 -23.33 -37.31
C GLU A 405 4.65 -23.22 -37.67
N ASP A 406 3.91 -24.33 -37.62
CA ASP A 406 2.46 -24.35 -37.84
C ASP A 406 1.70 -23.63 -36.72
N ALA A 407 2.08 -23.84 -35.46
CA ALA A 407 1.49 -23.13 -34.32
C ALA A 407 1.77 -21.62 -34.41
N LEU A 408 2.99 -21.24 -34.82
CA LEU A 408 3.36 -19.85 -35.07
C LEU A 408 2.58 -19.26 -36.25
N SER A 409 2.43 -20.00 -37.35
CA SER A 409 1.67 -19.60 -38.53
C SER A 409 0.19 -19.36 -38.20
N MET A 410 -0.43 -20.26 -37.43
CA MET A 410 -1.79 -20.08 -36.95
C MET A 410 -1.92 -18.94 -35.95
N HIS A 411 -0.97 -18.79 -35.02
CA HIS A 411 -0.93 -17.66 -34.10
C HIS A 411 -0.81 -16.32 -34.86
N LEU A 412 0.05 -16.24 -35.88
CA LEU A 412 0.19 -15.07 -36.75
C LEU A 412 -1.08 -14.79 -37.55
N LYS A 413 -1.74 -15.82 -38.09
CA LYS A 413 -3.03 -15.66 -38.79
C LYS A 413 -4.12 -15.13 -37.86
N ARG A 414 -4.19 -15.63 -36.62
CA ARG A 414 -5.13 -15.16 -35.58
C ARG A 414 -4.82 -13.73 -35.14
N ALA A 415 -3.56 -13.41 -34.85
CA ALA A 415 -3.12 -12.06 -34.50
C ALA A 415 -3.35 -11.07 -35.65
N HIS A 416 -3.12 -11.49 -36.89
CA HIS A 416 -3.39 -10.69 -38.08
C HIS A 416 -4.89 -10.44 -38.26
N TYR A 417 -5.73 -11.45 -38.04
CA TYR A 417 -7.18 -11.31 -38.05
C TYR A 417 -7.64 -10.31 -36.97
N GLN A 418 -7.17 -10.46 -35.73
CA GLN A 418 -7.43 -9.52 -34.63
C GLN A 418 -6.96 -8.10 -34.99
N THR A 419 -5.79 -7.95 -35.61
CA THR A 419 -5.28 -6.64 -36.03
C THR A 419 -6.16 -6.00 -37.11
N LYS A 420 -6.74 -6.79 -38.02
CA LYS A 420 -7.71 -6.30 -39.02
C LYS A 420 -8.97 -5.78 -38.36
N VAL A 421 -9.49 -6.50 -37.35
CA VAL A 421 -10.60 -6.03 -36.50
C VAL A 421 -10.22 -4.70 -35.84
N TRP A 422 -9.03 -4.60 -35.23
CA TRP A 422 -8.58 -3.38 -34.53
C TRP A 422 -8.49 -2.17 -35.47
N LYS A 423 -7.98 -2.36 -36.69
CA LYS A 423 -7.85 -1.28 -37.68
C LYS A 423 -9.20 -0.76 -38.17
N GLN A 424 -10.26 -1.56 -38.07
CA GLN A 424 -11.60 -1.22 -38.54
C GLN A 424 -12.60 -1.01 -37.40
N SER A 425 -12.13 -0.88 -36.16
CA SER A 425 -12.94 -0.76 -34.94
C SER A 425 -13.88 0.45 -34.87
N LEU A 426 -13.70 1.46 -35.73
CA LEU A 426 -14.58 2.64 -35.82
C LEU A 426 -15.64 2.51 -36.93
N VAL A 427 -15.68 1.38 -37.65
CA VAL A 427 -16.65 1.11 -38.70
C VAL A 427 -17.77 0.24 -38.12
N THR A 428 -19.02 0.68 -38.26
CA THR A 428 -20.19 0.02 -37.63
C THR A 428 -20.44 -1.40 -38.16
N HIS A 429 -20.04 -1.70 -39.40
CA HIS A 429 -20.09 -3.03 -40.01
C HIS A 429 -18.81 -3.29 -40.84
N PRO A 430 -17.69 -3.65 -40.21
CA PRO A 430 -16.44 -3.86 -40.91
C PRO A 430 -16.55 -5.13 -41.77
N GLN A 431 -16.17 -5.05 -43.05
CA GLN A 431 -16.07 -6.25 -43.89
C GLN A 431 -14.80 -7.01 -43.52
N LEU A 432 -14.98 -8.03 -42.70
CA LEU A 432 -13.90 -8.91 -42.24
C LEU A 432 -13.86 -10.19 -43.09
N PRO A 433 -12.67 -10.74 -43.37
CA PRO A 433 -12.54 -12.05 -44.01
C PRO A 433 -13.15 -13.15 -43.11
N SER A 434 -13.39 -14.34 -43.66
CA SER A 434 -13.92 -15.44 -42.84
C SER A 434 -12.93 -15.83 -41.72
N PRO A 435 -13.36 -15.92 -40.45
CA PRO A 435 -12.51 -16.34 -39.34
C PRO A 435 -12.08 -17.81 -39.45
N ILE A 436 -12.82 -18.63 -40.23
CA ILE A 436 -12.53 -20.05 -40.46
C ILE A 436 -11.13 -20.25 -41.03
N ASN A 437 -10.74 -19.42 -41.99
CA ASN A 437 -9.42 -19.49 -42.63
C ASN A 437 -8.28 -19.00 -41.71
N CYS A 438 -8.61 -18.45 -40.54
CA CYS A 438 -7.67 -18.02 -39.50
C CYS A 438 -7.65 -18.97 -38.30
N GLY A 439 -8.15 -20.21 -38.46
CA GLY A 439 -8.08 -21.26 -37.45
C GLY A 439 -9.13 -21.14 -36.33
N TRP A 440 -10.27 -20.51 -36.63
CA TRP A 440 -11.45 -20.44 -35.77
C TRP A 440 -12.55 -21.35 -36.36
N GLN A 441 -13.48 -21.81 -35.53
CA GLN A 441 -14.68 -22.51 -36.00
C GLN A 441 -15.89 -21.60 -35.76
N MET A 442 -16.83 -21.56 -36.70
CA MET A 442 -18.11 -20.89 -36.44
C MET A 442 -19.05 -21.89 -35.81
N MET A 443 -19.53 -21.59 -34.60
CA MET A 443 -20.69 -22.29 -34.03
C MET A 443 -21.95 -21.62 -34.59
N ASN A 444 -22.90 -22.43 -35.05
CA ASN A 444 -24.20 -21.96 -35.53
C ASN A 444 -25.16 -21.68 -34.38
#